data_AF-A0A8T4L2N7-F1
#
_entry.id   AF-A0A8T4L2N7-F1
#
_cell.length_a   1.000
_cell.length_b   1.000
_cell.length_c   1.000
_cell.angle_alpha   90.00
_cell.angle_beta   90.00
_cell.angle_gamma   90.00
#
_symmetry.space_group_name_H-M   'P 1'
#
loop_
_entity.id
_entity.type
_entity.pdbx_description
1 polymer ?
#
loop_
_entity_poly.entity_id
_entity_poly.type
_entity_poly.pdbx_seq_one_letter_code
_entity_poly.pdbx_strand_id
1 'polypeptide(L)'
;MKPKLVNYTKECLESRRWNGNVVQMLVDASITSLGMSYFGVIVPKVREFPRAFPEINSLKALADANTEKLRGFFKNKRSWHVAQSVAAVLMKYGSGVSALRKWASQADHHSWRNDEIGQINGVGINTFQYLRMMGGVNTIMPDGIVKRYIAREYGLEWSDDIDFIDKVHEMQAGYSPIELCWLSWLVESKEIDKEF
;
A
#
# COMPACT_ATOMS: atom_id res chain seq x y z
N MET A 1 10.59 6.44 -20.54
CA MET A 1 10.17 5.95 -19.21
C MET A 1 9.48 4.60 -19.40
N LYS A 2 9.73 3.60 -18.54
CA LYS A 2 9.23 2.23 -18.75
C LYS A 2 7.70 2.15 -18.52
N PRO A 3 6.88 1.57 -19.43
CA PRO A 3 5.42 1.64 -19.35
C PRO A 3 4.80 1.13 -18.04
N LYS A 4 5.32 0.03 -17.47
CA LYS A 4 4.84 -0.53 -16.20
C LYS A 4 4.99 0.46 -15.03
N LEU A 5 6.13 1.13 -14.93
CA LEU A 5 6.38 2.12 -13.89
C LEU A 5 5.36 3.27 -13.97
N VAL A 6 5.13 3.78 -15.18
CA VAL A 6 4.15 4.85 -15.44
C VAL A 6 2.76 4.40 -15.02
N ASN A 7 2.36 3.18 -15.40
CA ASN A 7 1.02 2.66 -15.09
C ASN A 7 0.80 2.47 -13.60
N TYR A 8 1.71 1.80 -12.88
CA TYR A 8 1.57 1.60 -11.43
C TYR A 8 1.56 2.92 -10.65
N THR A 9 2.45 3.85 -11.04
CA THR A 9 2.51 5.19 -10.45
C THR A 9 1.20 5.94 -10.66
N LYS A 10 0.74 6.01 -11.90
CA LYS A 10 -0.49 6.71 -12.27
C LYS A 10 -1.71 6.10 -11.58
N GLU A 11 -1.80 4.77 -11.55
CA GLU A 11 -2.87 4.05 -10.85
C GLU A 11 -2.91 4.40 -9.36
N CYS A 12 -1.77 4.53 -8.68
CA CYS A 12 -1.77 4.95 -7.27
C CYS A 12 -2.14 6.42 -7.10
N LEU A 13 -1.50 7.34 -7.84
CA LEU A 13 -1.74 8.79 -7.73
C LEU A 13 -3.20 9.17 -8.00
N GLU A 14 -3.83 8.50 -8.97
CA GLU A 14 -5.24 8.69 -9.31
C GLU A 14 -6.19 7.80 -8.49
N SER A 15 -5.65 7.00 -7.56
CA SER A 15 -6.40 5.99 -6.79
C SER A 15 -7.26 5.07 -7.67
N ARG A 16 -6.68 4.65 -8.80
CA ARG A 16 -7.22 3.69 -9.77
C ARG A 16 -6.60 2.30 -9.69
N ARG A 17 -5.64 2.08 -8.77
CA ARG A 17 -5.13 0.73 -8.46
C ARG A 17 -6.31 -0.22 -8.24
N TRP A 18 -6.23 -1.43 -8.80
CA TRP A 18 -7.35 -2.39 -8.75
C TRP A 18 -8.66 -1.85 -9.34
N ASN A 19 -8.58 -1.07 -10.44
CA ASN A 19 -9.73 -0.39 -11.07
C ASN A 19 -10.51 0.52 -10.11
N GLY A 20 -9.84 1.10 -9.12
CA GLY A 20 -10.47 1.94 -8.09
C GLY A 20 -11.25 1.14 -7.05
N ASN A 21 -11.01 -0.17 -6.91
CA ASN A 21 -11.62 -0.96 -5.86
C ASN A 21 -10.89 -0.75 -4.53
N VAL A 22 -11.48 0.07 -3.65
CA VAL A 22 -10.90 0.37 -2.34
C VAL A 22 -10.73 -0.87 -1.46
N VAL A 23 -11.63 -1.86 -1.54
CA VAL A 23 -11.52 -3.10 -0.77
C VAL A 23 -10.25 -3.85 -1.17
N GLN A 24 -10.00 -4.00 -2.48
CA GLN A 24 -8.77 -4.63 -2.97
C GLN A 24 -7.52 -3.84 -2.57
N MET A 25 -7.56 -2.51 -2.55
CA MET A 25 -6.46 -1.69 -2.04
C MET A 25 -6.17 -1.97 -0.56
N LEU A 26 -7.20 -2.05 0.29
CA LEU A 26 -7.00 -2.35 1.72
C LEU A 26 -6.47 -3.77 1.95
N VAL A 27 -6.96 -4.74 1.19
CA VAL A 27 -6.48 -6.13 1.23
C VAL A 27 -5.03 -6.21 0.73
N ASP A 28 -4.68 -5.47 -0.33
CA ASP A 28 -3.30 -5.36 -0.81
C ASP A 28 -2.38 -4.82 0.29
N ALA A 29 -2.71 -3.66 0.88
CA ALA A 29 -1.89 -3.06 1.92
C ALA A 29 -1.69 -3.95 3.15
N SER A 30 -2.73 -4.66 3.57
CA SER A 30 -2.67 -5.48 4.78
C SER A 30 -1.85 -6.76 4.62
N ILE A 31 -1.70 -7.24 3.38
CA ILE A 31 -0.93 -8.45 3.06
C ILE A 31 0.51 -8.08 2.63
N THR A 32 0.69 -6.95 1.95
CA THR A 32 2.01 -6.52 1.45
C THR A 32 3.05 -6.34 2.55
N SER A 33 2.64 -5.94 3.75
CA SER A 33 3.55 -5.81 4.91
C SER A 33 4.07 -7.14 5.49
N LEU A 34 3.74 -8.30 4.89
CA LEU A 34 4.20 -9.62 5.36
C LEU A 34 5.55 -10.07 4.79
N GLY A 35 6.16 -9.31 3.88
CA GLY A 35 7.45 -9.65 3.28
C GLY A 35 7.41 -10.81 2.28
N MET A 36 6.23 -11.17 1.79
CA MET A 36 6.06 -12.14 0.70
C MET A 36 6.35 -11.48 -0.66
N SER A 37 6.54 -12.29 -1.70
CA SER A 37 6.68 -11.77 -3.07
C SER A 37 5.43 -10.98 -3.50
N TYR A 38 5.60 -9.68 -3.77
CA TYR A 38 4.50 -8.81 -4.17
C TYR A 38 3.84 -9.31 -5.47
N PHE A 39 4.62 -9.47 -6.54
CA PHE A 39 4.09 -9.87 -7.84
C PHE A 39 3.76 -11.37 -7.93
N GLY A 40 4.49 -12.23 -7.21
CA GLY A 40 4.29 -13.68 -7.28
C GLY A 40 3.19 -14.23 -6.38
N VAL A 41 2.93 -13.58 -5.24
CA VAL A 41 1.98 -14.09 -4.23
C VAL A 41 0.85 -13.10 -3.96
N ILE A 42 1.19 -11.84 -3.69
CA ILE A 42 0.21 -10.87 -3.21
C ILE A 42 -0.74 -10.43 -4.33
N VAL A 43 -0.20 -9.99 -5.47
CA VAL A 43 -0.99 -9.53 -6.62
C VAL A 43 -1.99 -10.59 -7.10
N PRO A 44 -1.61 -11.88 -7.31
CA PRO A 44 -2.57 -12.93 -7.65
C PRO A 44 -3.68 -13.10 -6.62
N LYS A 45 -3.34 -13.06 -5.32
CA LYS A 45 -4.30 -13.26 -4.23
C LYS A 45 -5.30 -12.10 -4.13
N VAL A 46 -4.83 -10.85 -4.26
CA VAL A 46 -5.71 -9.67 -4.26
C VAL A 46 -6.62 -9.66 -5.51
N ARG A 47 -6.12 -10.12 -6.66
CA ARG A 47 -6.91 -10.24 -7.89
C ARG A 47 -8.02 -11.29 -7.77
N GLU A 48 -7.78 -12.36 -7.03
CA GLU A 48 -8.76 -13.43 -6.78
C GLU A 48 -9.88 -12.98 -5.80
N PHE A 49 -9.59 -12.04 -4.91
CA PHE A 49 -10.46 -11.66 -3.79
C PHE A 49 -11.91 -11.33 -4.19
N PRO A 50 -12.20 -10.49 -5.21
CA PRO A 50 -13.58 -10.16 -5.57
C PRO A 50 -14.38 -11.36 -6.10
N ARG A 51 -13.71 -12.38 -6.65
CA ARG A 51 -14.36 -13.62 -7.10
C ARG A 51 -14.67 -14.54 -5.92
N ALA A 52 -13.79 -14.58 -4.92
CA ALA A 52 -13.96 -15.38 -3.72
C ALA A 52 -15.02 -14.77 -2.77
N PHE A 53 -15.14 -13.44 -2.74
CA PHE A 53 -16.02 -12.70 -1.85
C PHE A 53 -16.73 -11.55 -2.58
N PRO A 54 -17.62 -11.83 -3.55
CA PRO A 54 -18.35 -10.79 -4.29
C PRO A 54 -19.22 -9.90 -3.39
N GLU A 55 -19.62 -10.41 -2.21
CA GLU A 55 -20.36 -9.68 -1.20
C GLU A 55 -19.52 -8.59 -0.49
N ILE A 56 -18.19 -8.72 -0.48
CA ILE A 56 -17.28 -7.79 0.18
C ILE A 56 -16.81 -6.74 -0.84
N ASN A 57 -17.71 -5.82 -1.18
CA ASN A 57 -17.50 -4.81 -2.22
C ASN A 57 -17.52 -3.36 -1.71
N SER A 58 -17.58 -3.15 -0.40
CA SER A 58 -17.58 -1.83 0.24
C SER A 58 -16.76 -1.82 1.53
N LEU A 59 -16.39 -0.63 2.02
CA LEU A 59 -15.71 -0.47 3.31
C LEU A 59 -16.49 -1.13 4.45
N LYS A 60 -17.81 -0.92 4.48
CA LYS A 60 -18.70 -1.52 5.48
C LYS A 60 -18.70 -3.05 5.40
N ALA A 61 -18.87 -3.60 4.20
CA ALA A 61 -18.88 -5.05 4.00
C ALA A 61 -17.54 -5.69 4.40
N LEU A 62 -16.41 -5.01 4.15
CA LEU A 62 -15.10 -5.48 4.60
C LEU A 62 -14.97 -5.41 6.12
N ALA A 63 -15.34 -4.29 6.74
CA ALA A 63 -15.29 -4.11 8.19
C ALA A 63 -16.10 -5.19 8.92
N ASP A 64 -17.30 -5.52 8.42
CA ASP A 64 -18.22 -6.47 9.05
C ASP A 64 -17.97 -7.94 8.64
N ALA A 65 -17.02 -8.21 7.76
CA ALA A 65 -16.79 -9.54 7.23
C ALA A 65 -16.41 -10.57 8.31
N ASN A 66 -16.84 -11.82 8.12
CA ASN A 66 -16.44 -12.91 9.02
C ASN A 66 -14.94 -13.22 8.86
N THR A 67 -14.15 -12.89 9.89
CA THR A 67 -12.69 -13.07 9.88
C THR A 67 -12.27 -14.54 9.67
N GLU A 68 -13.02 -15.52 10.19
CA GLU A 68 -12.66 -16.94 10.00
C GLU A 68 -12.90 -17.39 8.55
N LYS A 69 -13.94 -16.89 7.89
CA LYS A 69 -14.16 -17.11 6.45
C LYS A 69 -13.01 -16.51 5.63
N LEU A 70 -12.58 -15.29 5.96
CA LEU A 70 -11.43 -14.63 5.34
C LEU A 70 -10.12 -15.40 5.59
N ARG A 71 -9.93 -15.97 6.79
CA ARG A 71 -8.78 -16.82 7.12
C ARG A 71 -8.71 -18.10 6.28
N GLY A 72 -9.86 -18.62 5.84
CA GLY A 72 -9.92 -19.70 4.87
C GLY A 72 -9.30 -19.35 3.51
N PHE A 73 -9.41 -18.08 3.10
CA PHE A 73 -8.82 -17.57 1.85
C PHE A 73 -7.34 -17.20 1.99
N PHE A 74 -6.97 -16.56 3.10
CA PHE A 74 -5.60 -16.22 3.43
C PHE A 74 -5.37 -16.33 4.94
N LYS A 75 -4.46 -17.22 5.38
CA LYS A 75 -4.41 -17.68 6.78
C LYS A 75 -4.07 -16.60 7.82
N ASN A 76 -3.45 -15.49 7.41
CA ASN A 76 -2.91 -14.49 8.33
C ASN A 76 -4.02 -13.67 9.01
N LYS A 77 -4.27 -13.94 10.29
CA LYS A 77 -5.28 -13.22 11.09
C LYS A 77 -4.98 -11.72 11.25
N ARG A 78 -3.70 -11.34 11.36
CA ARG A 78 -3.28 -9.94 11.52
C ARG A 78 -3.64 -9.12 10.28
N SER A 79 -3.38 -9.62 9.07
CA SER A 79 -3.72 -8.92 7.82
C SER A 79 -5.22 -8.63 7.71
N TRP A 80 -6.07 -9.58 8.09
CA TRP A 80 -7.51 -9.32 8.12
C TRP A 80 -7.91 -8.32 9.18
N HIS A 81 -7.38 -8.44 10.40
CA HIS A 81 -7.63 -7.44 11.44
C HIS A 81 -7.25 -6.02 10.97
N VAL A 82 -6.10 -5.85 10.31
CA VAL A 82 -5.67 -4.57 9.73
C VAL A 82 -6.66 -4.10 8.66
N ALA A 83 -6.98 -4.93 7.66
CA ALA A 83 -7.88 -4.55 6.57
C ALA A 83 -9.27 -4.12 7.09
N GLN A 84 -9.83 -4.89 8.02
CA GLN A 84 -11.15 -4.62 8.62
C GLN A 84 -11.13 -3.35 9.48
N SER A 85 -10.10 -3.17 10.30
CA SER A 85 -9.98 -1.99 11.18
C SER A 85 -9.74 -0.71 10.38
N VAL A 86 -8.90 -0.77 9.34
CA VAL A 86 -8.69 0.37 8.42
C VAL A 86 -9.98 0.71 7.70
N ALA A 87 -10.73 -0.30 7.22
CA ALA A 87 -12.03 -0.06 6.58
C ALA A 87 -13.01 0.65 7.53
N ALA A 88 -13.04 0.24 8.80
CA ALA A 88 -13.86 0.86 9.83
C ALA A 88 -13.50 2.33 10.07
N VAL A 89 -12.20 2.66 10.15
CA VAL A 89 -11.75 4.06 10.29
C VAL A 89 -12.11 4.88 9.07
N LEU A 90 -11.87 4.36 7.85
CA LEU A 90 -12.13 5.09 6.61
C LEU A 90 -13.61 5.45 6.40
N MET A 91 -14.55 4.69 6.97
CA MET A 91 -15.98 5.06 6.92
C MET A 91 -16.27 6.44 7.53
N LYS A 92 -15.42 6.94 8.45
CA LYS A 92 -15.53 8.31 9.00
C LYS A 92 -15.19 9.40 7.97
N TYR A 93 -14.44 9.04 6.93
CA TYR A 93 -13.96 9.96 5.89
C TYR A 93 -14.83 9.94 4.63
N GLY A 94 -15.75 8.98 4.51
CA GLY A 94 -16.69 8.87 3.39
C GLY A 94 -16.89 7.43 2.93
N SER A 95 -17.09 7.23 1.63
CA SER A 95 -17.27 5.91 1.02
C SER A 95 -16.28 5.66 -0.11
N GLY A 96 -15.98 4.38 -0.38
CA GLY A 96 -15.14 4.01 -1.53
C GLY A 96 -13.75 4.63 -1.49
N VAL A 97 -13.24 4.98 -2.67
CA VAL A 97 -11.91 5.58 -2.85
C VAL A 97 -11.84 7.01 -2.31
N SER A 98 -12.93 7.78 -2.32
CA SER A 98 -12.90 9.17 -1.84
C SER A 98 -12.57 9.23 -0.34
N ALA A 99 -13.03 8.25 0.44
CA ALA A 99 -12.65 8.10 1.85
C ALA A 99 -11.14 7.91 2.03
N LEU A 100 -10.54 6.99 1.27
CA LEU A 100 -9.11 6.71 1.31
C LEU A 100 -8.28 7.94 0.91
N ARG A 101 -8.67 8.61 -0.18
CA ARG A 101 -8.01 9.85 -0.63
C ARG A 101 -8.08 10.95 0.42
N LYS A 102 -9.25 11.16 1.01
CA LYS A 102 -9.45 12.19 2.04
C LYS A 102 -8.56 11.94 3.25
N TRP A 103 -8.58 10.73 3.81
CA TRP A 103 -7.68 10.37 4.92
C TRP A 103 -6.22 10.53 4.51
N ALA A 104 -5.80 9.96 3.37
CA ALA A 104 -4.41 9.96 2.95
C ALA A 104 -3.84 11.37 2.77
N SER A 105 -4.65 12.30 2.25
CA SER A 105 -4.26 13.72 2.09
C SER A 105 -4.09 14.48 3.41
N GLN A 106 -4.69 13.99 4.49
CA GLN A 106 -4.64 14.59 5.83
C GLN A 106 -3.63 13.88 6.75
N ALA A 107 -3.29 12.63 6.43
CA ALA A 107 -2.37 11.80 7.20
C ALA A 107 -0.93 12.30 7.10
N ASP A 108 -0.32 12.51 8.26
CA ASP A 108 1.08 12.89 8.43
C ASP A 108 1.91 11.67 8.87
N HIS A 109 3.01 11.39 8.15
CA HIS A 109 3.90 10.29 8.51
C HIS A 109 4.78 10.61 9.72
N HIS A 110 5.04 11.87 10.07
CA HIS A 110 5.81 12.18 11.28
C HIS A 110 5.02 11.84 12.55
N SER A 111 3.71 12.14 12.55
CA SER A 111 2.81 11.83 13.66
C SER A 111 1.97 10.57 13.44
N TRP A 112 2.40 9.64 12.58
CA TRP A 112 1.58 8.49 12.19
C TRP A 112 1.10 7.64 13.38
N ARG A 113 1.87 7.56 14.46
CA ARG A 113 1.47 6.84 15.69
C ARG A 113 0.30 7.47 16.44
N ASN A 114 -0.03 8.73 16.14
CA ASN A 114 -1.18 9.45 16.68
C ASN A 114 -2.38 9.41 15.72
N ASP A 115 -2.17 8.97 14.48
CA ASP A 115 -3.24 8.80 13.49
C ASP A 115 -4.08 7.56 13.84
N GLU A 116 -5.40 7.65 13.66
CA GLU A 116 -6.32 6.55 13.97
C GLU A 116 -5.97 5.24 13.24
N ILE A 117 -5.52 5.32 11.98
CA ILE A 117 -5.06 4.13 11.24
C ILE A 117 -3.71 3.67 11.75
N GLY A 118 -2.80 4.59 12.08
CA GLY A 118 -1.49 4.24 12.62
C GLY A 118 -1.53 3.62 14.03
N GLN A 119 -2.58 3.87 14.80
CA GLN A 119 -2.83 3.25 16.11
C GLN A 119 -3.42 1.84 16.03
N ILE A 120 -3.86 1.38 14.85
CA ILE A 120 -4.41 0.03 14.68
C ILE A 120 -3.31 -0.99 14.98
N ASN A 121 -3.60 -1.92 15.89
CA ASN A 121 -2.69 -3.02 16.20
C ASN A 121 -2.34 -3.82 14.93
N GLY A 122 -1.07 -3.77 14.57
CA GLY A 122 -0.56 -4.47 13.41
C GLY A 122 -0.38 -3.59 12.16
N VAL A 123 -0.78 -2.32 12.20
CA VAL A 123 -0.32 -1.31 11.25
C VAL A 123 1.07 -0.84 11.67
N GLY A 124 2.00 -0.90 10.72
CA GLY A 124 3.31 -0.27 10.85
C GLY A 124 3.47 0.83 9.80
N ILE A 125 4.58 1.56 9.85
CA ILE A 125 4.87 2.65 8.91
C ILE A 125 4.81 2.20 7.45
N ASN A 126 5.19 0.95 7.15
CA ASN A 126 5.08 0.38 5.81
C ASN A 126 3.63 0.39 5.30
N THR A 127 2.73 -0.25 6.06
CA THR A 127 1.30 -0.29 5.73
C THR A 127 0.70 1.11 5.66
N PHE A 128 1.07 1.99 6.60
CA PHE A 128 0.60 3.37 6.65
C PHE A 128 0.97 4.14 5.37
N GLN A 129 2.25 4.10 4.97
CA GLN A 129 2.74 4.77 3.78
C GLN A 129 2.16 4.18 2.49
N TYR A 130 2.01 2.86 2.42
CA TYR A 130 1.45 2.24 1.23
C TYR A 130 -0.06 2.51 1.07
N LEU A 131 -0.80 2.65 2.17
CA LEU A 131 -2.16 3.18 2.13
C LEU A 131 -2.18 4.64 1.64
N ARG A 132 -1.25 5.50 2.09
CA ARG A 132 -1.13 6.88 1.59
C ARG A 132 -0.83 6.91 0.08
N MET A 133 0.07 6.05 -0.40
CA MET A 133 0.35 5.87 -1.83
C MET A 133 -0.92 5.49 -2.60
N MET A 134 -1.70 4.51 -2.12
CA MET A 134 -2.97 4.11 -2.75
C MET A 134 -4.05 5.20 -2.67
N GLY A 135 -4.02 6.03 -1.63
CA GLY A 135 -4.82 7.25 -1.50
C GLY A 135 -4.35 8.41 -2.37
N GLY A 136 -3.33 8.22 -3.19
CA GLY A 136 -2.87 9.20 -4.18
C GLY A 136 -1.82 10.18 -3.67
N VAL A 137 -1.23 9.94 -2.50
CA VAL A 137 -0.11 10.74 -2.01
C VAL A 137 1.16 10.29 -2.71
N ASN A 138 1.89 11.24 -3.30
CA ASN A 138 3.22 11.00 -3.84
C ASN A 138 4.22 10.83 -2.68
N THR A 139 4.36 9.59 -2.20
CA THR A 139 5.24 9.23 -1.09
C THR A 139 5.86 7.87 -1.34
N ILE A 140 6.69 7.40 -0.40
CA ILE A 140 7.40 6.12 -0.49
C ILE A 140 7.12 5.25 0.72
N MET A 141 6.98 3.94 0.49
CA MET A 141 6.95 2.95 1.55
C MET A 141 8.38 2.52 1.93
N PRO A 142 8.79 2.62 3.21
CA PRO A 142 10.14 2.27 3.66
C PRO A 142 10.31 0.74 3.85
N ASP A 143 9.92 -0.06 2.85
CA ASP A 143 10.11 -1.50 2.91
C ASP A 143 11.59 -1.90 2.67
N GLY A 144 11.93 -3.14 3.00
CA GLY A 144 13.32 -3.60 2.90
C GLY A 144 13.86 -3.65 1.46
N ILE A 145 13.00 -3.88 0.46
CA ILE A 145 13.39 -3.96 -0.95
C ILE A 145 13.72 -2.56 -1.46
N VAL A 146 12.82 -1.61 -1.23
CA VAL A 146 12.94 -0.20 -1.57
C VAL A 146 14.14 0.41 -0.88
N LYS A 147 14.29 0.22 0.43
CA LYS A 147 15.46 0.72 1.18
C LYS A 147 16.79 0.23 0.58
N ARG A 148 16.92 -1.08 0.33
CA ARG A 148 18.14 -1.64 -0.28
C ARG A 148 18.41 -1.09 -1.68
N TYR A 149 17.38 -0.95 -2.50
CA TYR A 149 17.51 -0.35 -3.82
C TYR A 149 18.00 1.10 -3.71
N ILE A 150 17.37 1.91 -2.86
CA ILE A 150 17.73 3.32 -2.68
C ILE A 150 19.15 3.49 -2.16
N ALA A 151 19.58 2.72 -1.15
CA ALA A 151 20.95 2.76 -0.67
C ALA A 151 21.96 2.39 -1.77
N ARG A 152 21.66 1.36 -2.58
CA ARG A 152 22.59 0.88 -3.62
C ARG A 152 22.71 1.85 -4.79
N GLU A 153 21.59 2.36 -5.29
CA GLU A 153 21.57 3.18 -6.51
C GLU A 153 21.88 4.66 -6.23
N TYR A 154 21.56 5.15 -5.03
CA TYR A 154 21.69 6.58 -4.69
C TYR A 154 22.64 6.85 -3.53
N GLY A 155 23.22 5.83 -2.89
CA GLY A 155 24.14 6.00 -1.77
C GLY A 155 23.51 6.67 -0.54
N LEU A 156 22.18 6.62 -0.42
CA LEU A 156 21.46 7.31 0.64
C LEU A 156 21.57 6.53 1.96
N GLU A 157 21.90 7.24 3.03
CA GLU A 157 21.90 6.71 4.39
C GLU A 157 20.80 7.38 5.22
N TRP A 158 20.19 6.62 6.12
CA TRP A 158 19.11 7.08 6.99
C TRP A 158 19.23 6.49 8.40
N SER A 159 18.66 7.18 9.37
CA SER A 159 18.68 6.81 10.79
C SER A 159 17.49 5.94 11.18
N ASP A 160 16.30 6.25 10.66
CA ASP A 160 15.08 5.47 10.84
C ASP A 160 14.16 5.55 9.60
N ASP A 161 12.98 4.94 9.69
CA ASP A 161 12.03 4.90 8.57
C ASP A 161 11.40 6.27 8.25
N ILE A 162 11.32 7.19 9.22
CA ILE A 162 10.80 8.55 8.99
C ILE A 162 11.88 9.37 8.27
N ASP A 163 13.11 9.35 8.77
CA ASP A 163 14.27 9.99 8.11
C ASP A 163 14.46 9.46 6.68
N PHE A 164 14.25 8.14 6.46
CA PHE A 164 14.27 7.58 5.10
C PHE A 164 13.23 8.23 4.19
N ILE A 165 11.98 8.36 4.66
CA ILE A 165 10.89 8.96 3.87
C ILE A 165 11.27 10.41 3.52
N ASP A 166 11.71 11.20 4.50
CA ASP A 166 12.03 12.62 4.33
C ASP A 166 13.17 12.81 3.33
N LYS A 167 14.28 12.08 3.51
CA LYS A 167 15.43 12.15 2.60
C LYS A 167 15.08 11.75 1.16
N VAL A 168 14.14 10.81 0.98
CA VAL A 168 13.65 10.47 -0.36
C VAL A 168 12.84 11.61 -0.98
N HIS A 169 12.09 12.39 -0.20
CA HIS A 169 11.38 13.56 -0.73
C HIS A 169 12.33 14.69 -1.10
N GLU A 170 13.47 14.80 -0.41
CA GLU A 170 14.48 15.84 -0.64
C GLU A 170 15.43 15.50 -1.80
N MET A 171 15.60 14.23 -2.15
CA MET A 171 16.57 13.83 -3.18
C MET A 171 16.13 14.22 -4.60
N GLN A 172 17.08 14.66 -5.43
CA GLN A 172 16.86 14.92 -6.85
C GLN A 172 17.23 13.69 -7.70
N ALA A 173 16.43 12.62 -7.59
CA ALA A 173 16.69 11.34 -8.28
C ALA A 173 16.22 11.28 -9.75
N GLY A 174 15.57 12.34 -10.24
CA GLY A 174 14.87 12.31 -11.54
C GLY A 174 13.58 11.47 -11.55
N TYR A 175 13.18 10.93 -10.39
CA TYR A 175 11.95 10.19 -10.14
C TYR A 175 11.30 10.74 -8.87
N SER A 176 9.97 10.74 -8.84
CA SER A 176 9.20 11.03 -7.64
C SER A 176 9.30 9.89 -6.60
N PRO A 177 9.03 10.15 -5.31
CA PRO A 177 9.05 9.12 -4.27
C PRO A 177 8.23 7.87 -4.60
N ILE A 178 7.04 8.03 -5.19
CA ILE A 178 6.19 6.89 -5.55
C ILE A 178 6.75 6.10 -6.73
N GLU A 179 7.37 6.78 -7.70
CA GLU A 179 8.05 6.14 -8.82
C GLU A 179 9.25 5.34 -8.33
N LEU A 180 10.03 5.88 -7.40
CA LEU A 180 11.15 5.18 -6.77
C LEU A 180 10.68 3.91 -6.06
N CYS A 181 9.55 3.97 -5.34
CA CYS A 181 8.97 2.80 -4.70
C CYS A 181 8.64 1.69 -5.72
N TRP A 182 7.91 2.03 -6.78
CA TRP A 182 7.51 1.08 -7.81
C TRP A 182 8.68 0.57 -8.64
N LEU A 183 9.63 1.46 -8.97
CA LEU A 183 10.85 1.13 -9.69
C LEU A 183 11.64 0.09 -8.90
N SER A 184 11.85 0.32 -7.60
CA SER A 184 12.55 -0.61 -6.71
C SER A 184 11.92 -2.01 -6.77
N TRP A 185 10.60 -2.10 -6.61
CA TRP A 185 9.89 -3.38 -6.67
C TRP A 185 9.97 -4.06 -8.04
N LEU A 186 9.82 -3.30 -9.12
CA LEU A 186 9.85 -3.83 -10.48
C LEU A 186 11.24 -4.34 -10.88
N VAL A 187 12.31 -3.62 -10.50
CA VAL A 187 13.69 -4.03 -10.75
C VAL A 187 14.02 -5.28 -9.93
N GLU A 188 13.81 -5.23 -8.62
CA GLU A 188 14.21 -6.30 -7.71
C GLU A 188 13.41 -7.59 -7.95
N SER A 189 12.17 -7.47 -8.43
CA SER A 189 11.34 -8.63 -8.81
C SER A 189 11.54 -9.10 -10.25
N LYS A 190 12.41 -8.43 -11.04
CA LYS A 190 12.61 -8.68 -12.47
C LYS A 190 11.31 -8.62 -13.29
N GLU A 191 10.41 -7.72 -12.90
CA GLU A 191 9.10 -7.51 -13.52
C GLU A 191 9.08 -6.34 -14.50
N ILE A 192 10.14 -5.52 -14.46
CA ILE A 192 10.18 -4.23 -15.14
C ILE A 192 10.08 -4.30 -16.66
N ASP A 193 10.58 -5.38 -17.27
CA ASP A 193 10.61 -5.58 -18.72
C ASP A 193 9.60 -6.62 -19.22
N LYS A 194 8.80 -7.22 -18.32
CA LYS A 194 7.73 -8.16 -18.73
C LYS A 194 6.54 -7.38 -19.29
N GLU A 195 5.78 -7.95 -20.21
CA GLU A 195 4.50 -7.38 -20.68
C GLU A 195 3.36 -7.60 -19.65
N PHE A 196 2.17 -7.04 -19.93
CA PHE A 196 0.98 -7.09 -19.06
C PHE A 196 0.19 -8.39 -19.21
#